data_AF-A0A9P5AWI1-F1
#
_entry.id   AF-A0A9P5AWI1-F1
#
_cell.length_a   1.000
_cell.length_b   1.000
_cell.length_c   1.000
_cell.angle_alpha   90.00
_cell.angle_beta   90.00
_cell.angle_gamma   90.00
#
_symmetry.space_group_name_H-M   'P 1'
#
loop_
_entity.id
_entity.type
_entity.pdbx_description
1 polymer ?
#
loop_
_entity_poly.entity_id
_entity_poly.type
_entity_poly.pdbx_seq_one_letter_code
_entity_poly.pdbx_strand_id
1 'polypeptide(L)'
;MAPAQSAERDVDIEMTHEEDDDQGERMINEEYKTWKKNSPFLTALTWPTLTVQWFPDVKEPEGKNYSVHRLLLGTHTSDESPNFLQIANVQIPKAVAPNPKDYDDERGEIGG
;
A
#
# COMPACT_ATOMS: atom_id res chain seq x y z
N MET A 1 14.01 48.86 27.53
CA MET A 1 13.61 48.16 26.31
C MET A 1 14.05 46.71 26.46
N ALA A 2 13.10 45.77 26.53
CA ALA A 2 13.37 44.36 26.25
C ALA A 2 12.06 43.66 25.92
N PRO A 3 11.88 43.26 24.65
CA PRO A 3 11.31 41.95 24.36
C PRO A 3 12.19 41.27 23.31
N ALA A 4 12.89 40.21 23.71
CA ALA A 4 13.62 39.32 22.79
C ALA A 4 13.43 37.85 23.20
N GLN A 5 13.36 37.57 24.51
CA GLN A 5 13.29 36.20 25.03
C GLN A 5 12.00 35.42 24.75
N SER A 6 10.87 36.09 24.46
CA SER A 6 9.62 35.38 24.16
C SER A 6 9.58 34.91 22.71
N ALA A 7 9.97 35.78 21.76
CA ALA A 7 10.00 35.43 20.35
C ALA A 7 11.06 34.37 20.01
N GLU A 8 12.23 34.41 20.66
CA GLU A 8 13.26 33.38 20.45
C GLU A 8 12.80 31.99 20.94
N ARG A 9 12.11 31.92 22.08
CA ARG A 9 11.56 30.66 22.61
C ARG A 9 10.43 30.08 21.76
N ASP A 10 9.57 30.94 21.23
CA ASP A 10 8.48 30.49 20.35
C ASP A 10 9.06 29.93 19.04
N VAL A 11 10.11 30.56 18.49
CA VAL A 11 10.84 30.09 17.30
C VAL A 11 11.60 28.78 17.57
N ASP A 12 12.25 28.63 18.72
CA ASP A 12 12.93 27.39 19.11
C ASP A 12 11.94 26.20 19.22
N ILE A 13 10.75 26.44 19.78
CA ILE A 13 9.69 25.42 19.89
C ILE A 13 9.13 25.06 18.50
N GLU A 14 8.91 26.05 17.64
CA GLU A 14 8.42 25.82 16.26
C GLU A 14 9.45 25.03 15.43
N MET A 15 10.74 25.38 15.50
CA MET A 15 11.83 24.65 14.85
C MET A 15 11.95 23.21 15.34
N THR A 16 11.76 22.97 16.65
CA THR A 16 11.84 21.61 17.20
C THR A 16 10.68 20.73 16.69
N HIS A 17 9.48 21.28 16.56
CA HIS A 17 8.33 20.54 16.00
C HIS A 17 8.52 20.26 14.50
N GLU A 18 9.04 21.22 13.73
CA GLU A 18 9.37 21.02 12.31
C GLU A 18 10.43 19.91 12.13
N GLU A 19 11.46 19.86 12.98
CA GLU A 19 12.49 18.81 12.93
C GLU A 19 11.95 17.41 13.30
N ASP A 20 11.02 17.34 14.25
CA ASP A 20 10.35 16.09 14.64
C ASP A 20 9.40 15.59 13.54
N ASP A 21 8.64 16.48 12.91
CA ASP A 21 7.77 16.16 11.76
C ASP A 21 8.60 15.66 10.57
N ASP A 22 9.73 16.32 10.28
CA ASP A 22 10.68 15.92 9.24
C ASP A 22 11.26 14.52 9.47
N GLN A 23 11.58 14.18 10.73
CA GLN A 23 12.05 12.85 11.10
C GLN A 23 10.96 11.80 10.94
N GLY A 24 9.73 12.12 11.35
CA GLY A 24 8.56 11.27 11.16
C GLY A 24 8.30 10.96 9.69
N GLU A 25 8.31 11.97 8.82
CA GLU A 25 8.13 11.80 7.38
C GLU A 25 9.24 10.95 6.75
N ARG A 26 10.50 11.15 7.18
CA ARG A 26 11.64 10.34 6.70
C ARG A 26 11.45 8.87 7.05
N MET A 27 11.04 8.56 8.28
CA MET A 27 10.79 7.19 8.74
C MET A 27 9.65 6.54 7.95
N ILE A 28 8.53 7.26 7.77
CA ILE A 28 7.38 6.81 6.97
C ILE A 28 7.80 6.50 5.53
N ASN A 29 8.65 7.34 4.94
CA ASN A 29 9.11 7.16 3.57
C ASN A 29 10.06 5.96 3.41
N GLU A 30 10.92 5.70 4.39
CA GLU A 30 11.79 4.51 4.39
C GLU A 30 10.99 3.21 4.49
N GLU A 31 10.00 3.17 5.38
CA GLU A 31 9.07 2.04 5.49
C GLU A 31 8.26 1.84 4.21
N TYR A 32 7.72 2.93 3.65
CA TYR A 32 6.97 2.89 2.39
C TYR A 32 7.81 2.36 1.23
N LYS A 33 9.08 2.77 1.11
CA LYS A 33 9.98 2.26 0.08
C LYS A 33 10.24 0.76 0.24
N THR A 34 10.40 0.29 1.46
CA THR A 34 10.59 -1.14 1.77
C THR A 34 9.34 -1.94 1.42
N TRP A 35 8.17 -1.46 1.85
CA TRP A 35 6.89 -2.06 1.51
C TRP A 35 6.66 -2.11 -0.01
N LYS A 36 6.93 -1.02 -0.72
CA LYS A 36 6.73 -0.94 -2.18
C LYS A 36 7.63 -1.89 -2.95
N LYS A 37 8.88 -2.09 -2.51
CA LYS A 37 9.79 -3.11 -3.08
C LYS A 37 9.24 -4.53 -2.92
N ASN A 38 8.61 -4.79 -1.78
CA ASN A 38 8.10 -6.12 -1.43
C ASN A 38 6.65 -6.36 -1.88
N SER A 39 5.98 -5.33 -2.41
CA SER A 39 4.58 -5.40 -2.86
C SER A 39 4.40 -5.02 -4.33
N PRO A 40 5.08 -5.70 -5.27
CA PRO A 40 5.01 -5.37 -6.70
C PRO A 40 3.60 -5.53 -7.29
N PHE A 41 2.70 -6.23 -6.61
CA PHE A 41 1.34 -6.49 -7.05
C PHE A 41 0.32 -5.42 -6.61
N LEU A 42 0.71 -4.50 -5.71
CA LEU A 42 -0.19 -3.45 -5.25
C LEU A 42 -0.01 -2.20 -6.12
N THR A 43 -1.12 -1.75 -6.71
CA THR A 43 -1.17 -0.55 -7.53
C THR A 43 -1.69 0.63 -6.72
N ALA A 44 -1.14 1.81 -6.96
CA ALA A 44 -1.69 3.04 -6.39
C ALA A 44 -2.89 3.49 -7.23
N LEU A 45 -4.00 3.83 -6.56
CA LEU A 45 -5.16 4.43 -7.20
C LEU A 45 -4.87 5.90 -7.54
N THR A 46 -5.46 6.40 -8.64
CA THR A 46 -5.33 7.81 -9.04
C THR A 46 -5.94 8.76 -8.03
N TRP A 47 -7.06 8.37 -7.42
CA TRP A 47 -7.74 9.11 -6.38
C TRP A 47 -7.92 8.23 -5.15
N PRO A 48 -7.93 8.82 -3.93
CA PRO A 48 -8.24 8.05 -2.74
C PRO A 48 -9.66 7.48 -2.84
N THR A 49 -9.85 6.31 -2.25
CA THR A 49 -11.17 5.70 -2.08
C THR A 49 -11.57 5.71 -0.61
N LEU A 50 -12.82 6.08 -0.33
CA LEU A 50 -13.41 6.01 1.01
C LEU A 50 -14.16 4.70 1.26
N THR A 51 -14.25 3.83 0.25
CA THR A 51 -14.96 2.56 0.33
C THR A 51 -14.21 1.45 -0.40
N VAL A 52 -14.22 0.25 0.16
CA VAL A 52 -13.72 -0.96 -0.50
C VAL A 52 -14.60 -2.13 -0.10
N GLN A 53 -15.10 -2.86 -1.09
CA GLN A 53 -15.94 -4.03 -0.84
C GLN A 53 -15.65 -5.13 -1.86
N TRP A 54 -15.39 -6.35 -1.38
CA TRP A 54 -15.32 -7.53 -2.23
C TRP A 54 -16.69 -7.89 -2.77
N PHE A 55 -16.75 -8.20 -4.06
CA PHE A 55 -17.87 -8.94 -4.59
C PHE A 55 -17.76 -10.43 -4.22
N PRO A 56 -18.90 -11.14 -4.08
CA PRO A 56 -18.89 -12.54 -3.71
C PRO A 56 -18.46 -13.48 -4.84
N ASP A 57 -18.48 -13.02 -6.10
CA ASP A 57 -18.08 -13.85 -7.24
C ASP A 57 -16.57 -13.93 -7.41
N VAL A 58 -16.12 -15.15 -7.72
CA VAL A 58 -14.73 -15.48 -8.05
C VAL A 58 -14.74 -16.20 -9.39
N LYS A 59 -13.89 -15.76 -10.32
CA LYS A 59 -13.70 -16.43 -11.61
C LYS A 59 -12.35 -17.13 -11.63
N GLU A 60 -12.36 -18.40 -12.02
CA GLU A 60 -11.14 -19.17 -12.19
C GLU A 60 -10.93 -19.49 -13.68
N PRO A 61 -10.04 -18.76 -14.37
CA PRO A 61 -9.74 -19.06 -15.77
C PRO A 61 -9.06 -20.43 -15.89
N GLU A 62 -9.51 -21.25 -16.84
CA GLU A 62 -8.91 -22.56 -17.11
C GLU A 62 -7.42 -22.43 -17.45
N GLY A 63 -6.58 -23.28 -16.87
CA GLY A 63 -5.15 -23.31 -17.12
C GLY A 63 -4.35 -22.13 -16.55
N LYS A 64 -4.94 -21.29 -15.69
CA LYS A 64 -4.23 -20.19 -15.00
C LYS A 64 -4.03 -20.50 -13.51
N ASN A 65 -2.89 -20.06 -12.98
CA ASN A 65 -2.50 -20.20 -11.57
C ASN A 65 -3.01 -19.05 -10.69
N TYR A 66 -4.09 -18.37 -11.08
CA TYR A 66 -4.71 -17.29 -10.30
C TYR A 66 -6.23 -17.36 -10.39
N SER A 67 -6.90 -16.78 -9.40
CA SER A 67 -8.32 -16.44 -9.44
C SER A 67 -8.49 -14.94 -9.71
N VAL A 68 -9.59 -14.58 -10.36
CA VAL A 68 -9.97 -13.18 -10.60
C VAL A 68 -11.12 -12.84 -9.65
N HIS A 69 -10.87 -11.86 -8.79
CA HIS A 69 -11.82 -11.31 -7.84
C HIS A 69 -12.22 -9.90 -8.29
N ARG A 70 -13.38 -9.42 -7.84
CA ARG A 70 -13.84 -8.05 -8.10
C ARG A 70 -13.95 -7.25 -6.80
N LEU A 71 -13.53 -5.99 -6.87
CA LEU A 71 -13.68 -5.00 -5.79
C LEU A 71 -14.55 -3.84 -6.26
N LEU A 72 -15.46 -3.39 -5.40
CA LEU A 72 -16.16 -2.12 -5.52
C LEU A 72 -15.33 -1.04 -4.83
N LEU A 73 -15.07 0.05 -5.55
CA LEU A 73 -14.32 1.22 -5.07
C LEU A 73 -15.08 2.49 -5.43
N GLY A 74 -14.85 3.57 -4.69
CA GLY A 74 -15.28 4.91 -5.06
C GLY A 74 -14.08 5.81 -5.31
N THR A 75 -14.26 6.92 -6.00
CA THR A 75 -13.27 8.00 -5.99
C THR A 75 -13.68 9.07 -4.98
N HIS A 76 -12.70 9.75 -4.42
CA HIS A 76 -12.89 10.99 -3.68
C HIS A 76 -11.94 12.05 -4.24
N THR A 77 -12.48 12.95 -5.06
CA THR A 77 -11.73 13.95 -5.83
C THR A 77 -11.70 15.35 -5.18
N SER A 78 -12.27 15.53 -3.98
CA SER A 78 -12.38 16.84 -3.31
C SER A 78 -12.97 17.95 -4.20
N ASP A 79 -13.97 17.61 -5.02
CA ASP A 79 -14.66 18.50 -5.97
C ASP A 79 -13.81 19.02 -7.15
N GLU A 80 -12.57 18.55 -7.31
CA GLU A 80 -11.71 18.91 -8.45
C GLU A 80 -12.13 18.21 -9.76
N SER A 81 -12.87 17.10 -9.65
CA SER A 81 -13.33 16.29 -10.78
C SER A 81 -14.59 15.49 -10.39
N PRO A 82 -15.40 15.00 -11.36
CA PRO A 82 -16.54 14.14 -11.06
C PRO A 82 -16.12 12.86 -10.31
N ASN A 83 -16.93 12.45 -9.35
CA ASN A 83 -16.71 11.19 -8.64
C ASN A 83 -17.32 10.00 -9.38
N PHE A 84 -16.68 8.83 -9.27
CA PHE A 84 -17.07 7.62 -9.95
C PHE A 84 -17.16 6.44 -8.99
N LEU A 85 -18.07 5.52 -9.32
CA LEU A 85 -18.07 4.16 -8.79
C LEU A 85 -17.24 3.28 -9.73
N GLN A 86 -16.28 2.55 -9.18
CA GLN A 86 -15.33 1.74 -9.94
C GLN A 86 -15.44 0.27 -9.53
N ILE A 87 -15.32 -0.61 -10.52
CA ILE A 87 -15.16 -2.06 -10.29
C ILE A 87 -13.76 -2.44 -10.73
N ALA A 88 -12.91 -2.81 -9.79
CA ALA A 88 -11.54 -3.27 -10.06
C ALA A 88 -11.51 -4.81 -10.12
N ASN A 89 -10.71 -5.35 -11.05
CA ASN A 89 -10.41 -6.78 -11.10
C ASN A 89 -9.06 -7.03 -10.44
N VAL A 90 -9.01 -7.96 -9.49
CA VAL A 90 -7.81 -8.35 -8.76
C VAL A 90 -7.47 -9.79 -9.11
N GLN A 91 -6.25 -10.03 -9.58
CA GLN A 91 -5.74 -11.38 -9.80
C GLN A 91 -5.03 -11.83 -8.52
N ILE A 92 -5.54 -12.88 -7.89
CA ILE A 92 -4.96 -13.46 -6.68
C ILE A 92 -4.33 -14.80 -7.09
N PRO A 93 -3.01 -14.99 -6.91
CA PRO A 93 -2.36 -16.27 -7.17
C PRO A 93 -3.03 -17.38 -6.35
N LYS A 94 -3.28 -18.52 -7.01
CA LYS A 94 -3.71 -19.73 -6.31
C LYS A 94 -2.53 -20.22 -5.49
N ALA A 95 -2.77 -20.56 -4.22
CA ALA A 95 -1.76 -21.24 -3.42
C ALA A 95 -1.43 -22.57 -4.11
N VAL A 96 -0.22 -22.68 -4.65
CA VAL A 96 0.28 -23.95 -5.17
C VAL A 96 0.61 -24.79 -3.93
N ALA A 97 -0.14 -25.85 -3.70
CA ALA A 97 0.26 -26.82 -2.69
C ALA A 97 1.64 -27.38 -3.10
N PRO A 98 2.65 -27.33 -2.22
CA PRO A 98 3.97 -27.87 -2.54
C PRO A 98 3.81 -29.33 -2.94
N ASN A 99 4.29 -29.66 -4.13
CA ASN A 99 4.27 -31.03 -4.64
C ASN A 99 5.50 -31.76 -4.08
N PRO A 100 5.34 -32.89 -3.37
CA PRO A 100 6.47 -33.64 -2.82
C PRO A 100 7.49 -34.10 -3.86
N LYS A 101 7.11 -34.12 -5.15
CA LYS A 101 8.01 -34.46 -6.27
C LYS A 101 8.97 -33.33 -6.66
N ASP A 102 8.71 -32.10 -6.22
CA ASP A 102 9.54 -30.93 -6.50
C ASP A 102 10.56 -30.68 -5.36
N TYR A 103 10.79 -31.68 -4.50
CA TYR A 103 11.81 -31.66 -3.45
C TYR A 103 13.20 -31.86 -4.08
N ASP A 104 14.09 -30.90 -3.84
CA ASP A 104 15.50 -31.00 -4.22
C ASP A 104 16.29 -31.68 -3.09
N ASP A 105 16.73 -32.92 -3.31
CA ASP A 105 17.50 -33.70 -2.33
C ASP A 105 18.88 -33.08 -2.01
N GLU A 106 19.48 -32.29 -2.93
CA GLU A 106 20.76 -31.63 -2.70
C GLU A 106 20.62 -30.36 -1.86
N ARG A 107 19.50 -29.64 -2.00
CA ARG A 107 19.24 -28.38 -1.30
C ARG A 107 18.34 -28.51 -0.06
N GLY A 108 17.59 -29.61 0.05
CA GLY A 108 16.69 -29.88 1.17
C GLY A 108 15.44 -28.99 1.18
N GLU A 109 15.03 -28.45 0.04
CA GLU A 109 13.92 -27.48 -0.09
C GLU A 109 12.90 -27.91 -1.16
N ILE A 110 11.65 -27.46 -1.02
CA ILE A 110 10.57 -27.68 -2.01
C ILE A 110 10.24 -26.34 -2.66
N GLY A 111 10.52 -26.22 -3.96
CA GLY A 111 10.44 -24.96 -4.70
C GLY A 111 11.69 -24.09 -4.43
N GLY A 112 12.51 -23.90 -5.46
CA GLY A 112 13.82 -23.24 -5.35
C GLY A 112 13.80 -21.72 -5.22
#